data_AF-A0A850B5V1-F1
#
_entry.id   AF-A0A850B5V1-F1
#
_cell.length_a   1.000
_cell.length_b   1.000
_cell.length_c   1.000
_cell.angle_alpha   90.00
_cell.angle_beta   90.00
_cell.angle_gamma   90.00
#
_symmetry.space_group_name_H-M   'P 1'
#
loop_
_entity.id
_entity.type
_entity.pdbx_description
1 polymer ?
#
loop_
_entity_poly.entity_id
_entity_poly.type
_entity_poly.pdbx_seq_one_letter_code
_entity_poly.pdbx_strand_id
1 'polypeptide(L)'
;AEWAVRIGALLVLAAAGVVFWMRSKGSDWNDFLKPKVTVENAPTATMVAPIETSKPAATGSEAASAATAVPSPKAAEQDGAALRAQARAAAEKKQWDEGAKALVDLAKADPDAFKDKDVMAAAAQIAGGLAPDASVKAMEALAAGEQGPELLYDIAVANNSPPVVERALEILASKEVFDRASPALKITVELRRTPCMKKALIFKKVKKEGDQRTLDYLQVMYSSACNRKKGECCFPGNNLVEDTIRTIQARLWKK
;
A
#
# COMPACT_ATOMS: atom_id res chain seq x y z
N ALA A 1 26.65 0.67 -42.73
CA ALA A 1 25.61 1.45 -42.02
C ALA A 1 24.44 0.59 -41.54
N GLU A 2 23.93 -0.37 -42.33
CA GLU A 2 22.76 -1.20 -41.97
C GLU A 2 22.96 -2.16 -40.79
N TRP A 3 24.19 -2.60 -40.50
CA TRP A 3 24.47 -3.50 -39.38
C TRP A 3 24.33 -2.84 -38.00
N ALA A 4 24.58 -1.53 -37.88
CA ALA A 4 24.48 -0.82 -36.60
C ALA A 4 23.02 -0.62 -36.15
N VAL A 5 22.08 -0.46 -37.10
CA VAL A 5 20.66 -0.28 -36.81
C VAL A 5 20.02 -1.58 -36.30
N ARG A 6 20.45 -2.73 -36.82
CA ARG A 6 19.92 -4.05 -36.42
C ARG A 6 20.38 -4.47 -35.02
N ILE A 7 21.60 -4.13 -34.62
CA ILE A 7 22.11 -4.42 -33.26
C ILE A 7 21.42 -3.52 -32.23
N GLY A 8 21.17 -2.24 -32.56
CA GLY A 8 20.41 -1.33 -31.70
C GLY A 8 18.99 -1.83 -31.40
N ALA A 9 18.27 -2.34 -32.40
CA ALA A 9 16.92 -2.86 -32.22
C ALA A 9 16.86 -4.13 -31.34
N LEU A 10 17.86 -5.02 -31.45
CA LEU A 10 17.93 -6.24 -30.64
C LEU A 10 18.26 -5.94 -29.16
N LEU A 11 19.09 -4.94 -28.88
CA LEU A 11 19.41 -4.54 -27.50
C LEU A 11 18.22 -3.88 -26.79
N VAL A 12 17.41 -3.08 -27.50
CA VAL A 12 16.19 -2.47 -26.93
C VAL A 12 15.13 -3.53 -26.59
N LEU A 13 14.97 -4.56 -27.42
CA LEU A 13 14.04 -5.66 -27.15
C LEU A 13 14.52 -6.57 -26.00
N ALA A 14 15.83 -6.78 -25.86
CA ALA A 14 16.39 -7.53 -24.73
C ALA A 14 16.20 -6.80 -23.39
N ALA A 15 16.37 -5.47 -23.35
CA ALA A 15 16.14 -4.69 -22.14
C ALA A 15 14.67 -4.69 -21.70
N ALA A 16 13.72 -4.60 -22.64
CA ALA A 16 12.29 -4.69 -22.35
C ALA A 16 11.86 -6.09 -21.85
N GLY A 17 12.47 -7.16 -22.38
CA GLY A 17 12.20 -8.53 -21.95
C GLY A 17 12.66 -8.85 -20.53
N VAL A 18 13.79 -8.28 -20.07
CA VAL A 18 14.33 -8.52 -18.72
C VAL A 18 13.48 -7.85 -17.63
N VAL A 19 12.95 -6.64 -17.90
CA VAL A 19 12.04 -5.95 -16.98
C VAL A 19 10.71 -6.72 -16.80
N PHE A 20 10.22 -7.36 -17.86
CA PHE A 20 9.02 -8.19 -17.79
C PHE A 20 9.25 -9.55 -17.11
N TRP A 21 10.43 -10.17 -17.31
CA TRP A 21 10.77 -11.48 -16.73
C TRP A 21 11.09 -11.42 -15.22
N MET A 22 11.66 -10.31 -14.71
CA MET A 22 11.90 -10.15 -13.27
C MET A 22 10.60 -9.96 -12.44
N ARG A 23 9.46 -9.66 -13.08
CA ARG A 23 8.13 -9.66 -12.45
C ARG A 23 7.58 -11.08 -12.16
N SER A 24 8.28 -12.14 -12.59
CA SER A 24 7.76 -13.52 -12.57
C SER A 24 8.07 -14.34 -11.31
N LYS A 25 8.98 -13.93 -10.42
CA LYS A 25 9.29 -14.68 -9.17
C LYS A 25 8.59 -14.06 -7.96
N GLY A 26 7.26 -14.11 -7.96
CA GLY A 26 6.42 -13.64 -6.85
C GLY A 26 6.06 -14.80 -5.92
N SER A 27 6.31 -14.60 -4.63
CA SER A 27 5.84 -15.41 -3.51
C SER A 27 4.30 -15.38 -3.41
N ASP A 28 3.69 -16.45 -2.89
CA ASP A 28 2.23 -16.61 -2.85
C ASP A 28 1.61 -15.61 -1.85
N TRP A 29 0.95 -14.58 -2.38
CA TRP A 29 0.31 -13.51 -1.61
C TRP A 29 -0.66 -14.02 -0.54
N ASN A 30 -1.24 -15.21 -0.73
CA ASN A 30 -2.16 -15.81 0.23
C ASN A 30 -1.48 -16.36 1.49
N ASP A 31 -0.19 -16.67 1.45
CA ASP A 31 0.50 -17.22 2.61
C ASP A 31 0.89 -16.12 3.61
N PHE A 32 1.16 -14.90 3.16
CA PHE A 32 1.55 -13.79 4.03
C PHE A 32 0.41 -13.15 4.81
N LEU A 33 -0.80 -13.27 4.28
CA LEU A 33 -1.99 -12.66 4.88
C LEU A 33 -2.79 -13.61 5.76
N LYS A 34 -2.38 -14.86 5.88
CA LYS A 34 -2.86 -15.74 6.95
C LYS A 34 -2.30 -15.17 8.25
N PRO A 35 -3.13 -14.77 9.22
CA PRO A 35 -2.62 -14.39 10.53
C PRO A 35 -1.74 -15.54 11.02
N LYS A 36 -0.45 -15.28 11.28
CA LYS A 36 0.36 -16.17 12.10
C LYS A 36 -0.28 -16.13 13.48
N VAL A 37 -1.23 -17.02 13.70
CA VAL A 37 -1.74 -17.31 15.04
C VAL A 37 -0.60 -18.02 15.74
N THR A 38 0.38 -17.25 16.23
CA THR A 38 1.31 -17.73 17.22
C THR A 38 0.46 -17.93 18.46
N VAL A 39 0.04 -19.18 18.69
CA VAL A 39 -0.63 -19.58 19.93
C VAL A 39 0.45 -19.53 21.01
N GLU A 40 0.76 -18.32 21.47
CA GLU A 40 1.54 -18.12 22.67
C GLU A 40 0.62 -18.46 23.84
N ASN A 41 0.92 -19.56 24.51
CA ASN A 41 0.19 -20.06 25.65
C ASN A 41 0.06 -18.95 26.70
N ALA A 42 -1.13 -18.38 26.83
CA ALA A 42 -1.44 -17.44 27.89
C ALA A 42 -1.37 -18.14 29.25
N PRO A 43 -0.65 -17.59 30.24
CA PRO A 43 -0.71 -18.09 31.61
C PRO A 43 -2.09 -17.83 32.22
N THR A 44 -2.57 -18.82 32.96
CA THR A 44 -3.79 -18.84 33.77
C THR A 44 -3.86 -17.61 34.68
N ALA A 45 -4.79 -16.70 34.43
CA ALA A 45 -5.01 -15.50 35.24
C ALA A 45 -5.82 -15.84 36.49
N THR A 46 -5.20 -15.63 37.65
CA THR A 46 -5.84 -15.57 38.98
C THR A 46 -6.78 -14.36 39.06
N MET A 47 -8.04 -14.59 39.42
CA MET A 47 -9.02 -13.55 39.73
C MET A 47 -8.59 -12.76 40.98
N VAL A 48 -8.47 -11.44 40.86
CA VAL A 48 -8.41 -10.51 41.99
C VAL A 48 -9.54 -9.47 41.84
N ALA A 49 -10.18 -9.20 42.98
CA ALA A 49 -11.42 -8.47 43.21
C ALA A 49 -11.36 -6.95 42.92
N PRO A 50 -12.52 -6.24 42.88
CA PRO A 50 -12.62 -4.84 42.47
C PRO A 50 -12.33 -3.87 43.62
N ILE A 51 -11.66 -2.75 43.32
CA ILE A 51 -11.43 -1.64 44.27
C ILE A 51 -12.02 -0.35 43.69
N GLU A 52 -12.51 0.45 44.62
CA GLU A 52 -13.47 1.55 44.54
C GLU A 52 -13.06 2.80 43.76
N THR A 53 -14.13 3.45 43.30
CA THR A 53 -14.29 4.84 42.87
C THR A 53 -13.66 5.85 43.84
N SER A 54 -12.76 6.69 43.32
CA SER A 54 -12.47 7.99 43.95
C SER A 54 -12.35 9.11 42.92
N LYS A 55 -13.13 10.16 43.17
CA LYS A 55 -13.24 11.43 42.46
C LYS A 55 -12.22 12.41 43.05
N PRO A 56 -11.42 13.12 42.23
CA PRO A 56 -10.84 14.39 42.66
C PRO A 56 -11.39 15.61 41.91
N ALA A 57 -11.33 16.72 42.62
CA ALA A 57 -11.87 18.03 42.31
C ALA A 57 -11.13 18.78 41.19
N ALA A 58 -11.88 19.68 40.56
CA ALA A 58 -11.40 20.72 39.66
C ALA A 58 -10.66 21.83 40.42
N THR A 59 -9.63 22.46 39.83
CA THR A 59 -9.25 23.88 40.00
C THR A 59 -8.21 24.32 38.94
N GLY A 60 -8.44 25.49 38.32
CA GLY A 60 -7.46 26.35 37.60
C GLY A 60 -7.26 26.05 36.11
N SER A 61 -7.74 26.80 35.10
CA SER A 61 -7.73 28.26 34.81
C SER A 61 -6.33 28.87 34.62
N GLU A 62 -5.77 28.74 33.41
CA GLU A 62 -4.91 29.77 32.82
C GLU A 62 -5.07 29.75 31.29
N ALA A 63 -5.88 30.68 30.78
CA ALA A 63 -6.16 30.88 29.37
C ALA A 63 -5.01 31.66 28.71
N ALA A 64 -3.98 30.94 28.25
CA ALA A 64 -3.03 31.47 27.27
C ALA A 64 -3.66 31.35 25.87
N SER A 65 -4.31 32.42 25.44
CA SER A 65 -4.80 32.60 24.06
C SER A 65 -3.61 32.78 23.12
N ALA A 66 -2.95 31.67 22.78
CA ALA A 66 -2.04 31.62 21.64
C ALA A 66 -2.91 31.45 20.39
N ALA A 67 -3.13 32.54 19.66
CA ALA A 67 -3.68 32.50 18.33
C ALA A 67 -2.72 31.69 17.45
N THR A 68 -3.00 30.39 17.31
CA THR A 68 -2.35 29.51 16.34
C THR A 68 -2.70 30.06 14.96
N ALA A 69 -1.81 30.89 14.43
CA ALA A 69 -1.89 31.37 13.07
C ALA A 69 -1.90 30.14 12.16
N VAL A 70 -3.07 29.84 11.60
CA VAL A 70 -3.28 28.73 10.70
C VAL A 70 -2.28 28.91 9.55
N PRO A 71 -1.36 27.96 9.31
CA PRO A 71 -0.35 28.13 8.27
C PRO A 71 -1.06 28.40 6.95
N SER A 72 -0.63 29.49 6.30
CA SER A 72 -1.22 29.90 5.04
C SER A 72 -1.05 28.78 4.02
N PRO A 73 -2.09 28.37 3.28
CA PRO A 73 -2.07 27.18 2.41
C PRO A 73 -0.93 27.19 1.38
N LYS A 74 -0.43 28.38 1.02
CA LYS A 74 0.69 28.57 0.08
C LYS A 74 2.05 28.10 0.62
N ALA A 75 2.28 28.16 1.94
CA ALA A 75 3.52 27.70 2.56
C ALA A 75 3.58 26.16 2.60
N ALA A 76 2.47 25.52 2.97
CA ALA A 76 2.36 24.05 3.00
C ALA A 76 2.58 23.42 1.61
N GLU A 77 2.09 24.06 0.55
CA GLU A 77 2.30 23.59 -0.83
C GLU A 77 3.77 23.66 -1.27
N GLN A 78 4.51 24.69 -0.84
CA GLN A 78 5.94 24.84 -1.14
C GLN A 78 6.77 23.76 -0.41
N ASP A 79 6.42 23.46 0.84
CA ASP A 79 7.08 22.43 1.63
C ASP A 79 6.86 21.03 1.02
N GLY A 80 5.63 20.73 0.58
CA GLY A 80 5.31 19.45 -0.08
C GLY A 80 6.08 19.24 -1.39
N ALA A 81 6.23 20.28 -2.21
CA ALA A 81 7.01 20.20 -3.45
C ALA A 81 8.51 19.93 -3.20
N ALA A 82 9.09 20.58 -2.19
CA ALA A 82 10.48 20.35 -1.79
C ALA A 82 10.70 18.93 -1.25
N LEU A 83 9.79 18.44 -0.40
CA LEU A 83 9.85 17.08 0.15
C LEU A 83 9.71 15.99 -0.93
N ARG A 84 8.84 16.20 -1.93
CA ARG A 84 8.74 15.31 -3.11
C ARG A 84 10.05 15.25 -3.88
N ALA A 85 10.67 16.40 -4.16
CA ALA A 85 11.96 16.46 -4.84
C ALA A 85 13.07 15.79 -4.02
N GLN A 86 13.08 15.98 -2.70
CA GLN A 86 14.02 15.35 -1.80
C GLN A 86 13.89 13.82 -1.79
N ALA A 87 12.67 13.30 -1.66
CA ALA A 87 12.44 11.85 -1.67
C ALA A 87 12.91 11.21 -2.98
N ARG A 88 12.62 11.83 -4.14
CA ARG A 88 13.10 11.34 -5.44
C ARG A 88 14.63 11.39 -5.55
N ALA A 89 15.24 12.52 -5.20
CA ALA A 89 16.69 12.68 -5.25
C ALA A 89 17.42 11.68 -4.32
N ALA A 90 16.86 11.44 -3.13
CA ALA A 90 17.38 10.46 -2.19
C ALA A 90 17.29 9.03 -2.75
N ALA A 91 16.19 8.68 -3.40
CA ALA A 91 16.04 7.38 -4.05
C ALA A 91 17.06 7.18 -5.19
N GLU A 92 17.24 8.19 -6.06
CA GLU A 92 18.23 8.17 -7.15
C GLU A 92 19.67 8.02 -6.64
N LYS A 93 20.02 8.76 -5.58
CA LYS A 93 21.35 8.73 -4.96
C LYS A 93 21.56 7.60 -3.97
N LYS A 94 20.54 6.75 -3.76
CA LYS A 94 20.56 5.63 -2.80
C LYS A 94 20.77 6.05 -1.35
N GLN A 95 20.30 7.24 -0.98
CA GLN A 95 20.36 7.79 0.37
C GLN A 95 19.10 7.36 1.14
N TRP A 96 19.01 6.08 1.49
CA TRP A 96 17.76 5.48 1.99
C TRP A 96 17.24 6.10 3.28
N ASP A 97 18.11 6.40 4.24
CA ASP A 97 17.70 6.98 5.52
C ASP A 97 17.15 8.41 5.36
N GLU A 98 17.82 9.23 4.54
CA GLU A 98 17.36 10.58 4.19
C GLU A 98 16.03 10.52 3.43
N GLY A 99 15.91 9.56 2.50
CA GLY A 99 14.68 9.30 1.76
C GLY A 99 13.54 8.88 2.68
N ALA A 100 13.78 7.98 3.63
CA ALA A 100 12.77 7.52 4.58
C ALA A 100 12.25 8.66 5.44
N LYS A 101 13.17 9.51 5.94
CA LYS A 101 12.82 10.73 6.67
C LYS A 101 11.97 11.67 5.81
N ALA A 102 12.40 11.95 4.58
CA ALA A 102 11.68 12.81 3.65
C ALA A 102 10.27 12.28 3.34
N LEU A 103 10.08 10.96 3.21
CA LEU A 103 8.77 10.34 2.99
C LEU A 103 7.85 10.46 4.22
N VAL A 104 8.38 10.29 5.43
CA VAL A 104 7.60 10.46 6.66
C VAL A 104 7.19 11.92 6.84
N ASP A 105 8.08 12.85 6.56
CA ASP A 105 7.78 14.28 6.62
C ASP A 105 6.80 14.68 5.50
N LEU A 106 6.93 14.11 4.30
CA LEU A 106 5.99 14.28 3.20
C LEU A 106 4.59 13.76 3.54
N ALA A 107 4.48 12.58 4.17
CA ALA A 107 3.19 12.02 4.57
C ALA A 107 2.42 12.89 5.58
N LYS A 108 3.14 13.70 6.37
CA LYS A 108 2.55 14.67 7.29
C LYS A 108 2.17 15.97 6.60
N ALA A 109 3.02 16.46 5.69
CA ALA A 109 2.86 17.77 5.06
C ALA A 109 1.89 17.74 3.86
N ASP A 110 2.02 16.73 2.99
CA ASP A 110 1.28 16.58 1.75
C ASP A 110 1.01 15.09 1.47
N PRO A 111 0.01 14.47 2.13
CA PRO A 111 -0.30 13.06 1.92
C PRO A 111 -0.76 12.76 0.48
N ASP A 112 -1.34 13.75 -0.20
CA ASP A 112 -1.76 13.61 -1.60
C ASP A 112 -0.59 13.50 -2.59
N ALA A 113 0.64 13.85 -2.17
CA ALA A 113 1.85 13.61 -2.94
C ALA A 113 2.06 12.13 -3.31
N PHE A 114 1.54 11.19 -2.51
CA PHE A 114 1.65 9.77 -2.81
C PHE A 114 0.72 9.30 -3.94
N LYS A 115 -0.13 10.18 -4.48
CA LYS A 115 -0.85 9.93 -5.75
C LYS A 115 0.08 10.07 -6.96
N ASP A 116 1.21 10.76 -6.81
CA ASP A 116 2.23 10.90 -7.85
C ASP A 116 3.01 9.57 -8.00
N LYS A 117 3.02 9.05 -9.22
CA LYS A 117 3.70 7.78 -9.55
C LYS A 117 5.19 7.83 -9.29
N ASP A 118 5.84 8.98 -9.47
CA ASP A 118 7.28 9.13 -9.26
C ASP A 118 7.63 9.13 -7.77
N VAL A 119 6.76 9.72 -6.94
CA VAL A 119 6.89 9.67 -5.47
C VAL A 119 6.69 8.25 -4.97
N MET A 120 5.69 7.53 -5.49
CA MET A 120 5.46 6.12 -5.15
C MET A 120 6.62 5.22 -5.58
N ALA A 121 7.20 5.46 -6.76
CA ALA A 121 8.37 4.73 -7.23
C ALA A 121 9.58 4.99 -6.31
N ALA A 122 9.81 6.24 -5.90
CA ALA A 122 10.85 6.59 -4.94
C ALA A 122 10.62 5.93 -3.57
N ALA A 123 9.37 5.97 -3.06
CA ALA A 123 9.00 5.32 -1.81
C ALA A 123 9.27 3.81 -1.82
N ALA A 124 8.92 3.14 -2.92
CA ALA A 124 9.20 1.73 -3.11
C ALA A 124 10.71 1.43 -3.12
N GLN A 125 11.50 2.22 -3.86
CA GLN A 125 12.96 2.07 -3.91
C GLN A 125 13.61 2.29 -2.54
N ILE A 126 13.20 3.33 -1.83
CA ILE A 126 13.70 3.64 -0.48
C ILE A 126 13.36 2.50 0.48
N ALA A 127 12.11 2.04 0.51
CA ALA A 127 11.68 0.95 1.38
C ALA A 127 12.47 -0.35 1.12
N GLY A 128 12.81 -0.64 -0.14
CA GLY A 128 13.63 -1.79 -0.52
C GLY A 128 15.13 -1.64 -0.33
N GLY A 129 15.63 -0.40 -0.22
CA GLY A 129 17.05 -0.11 0.03
C GLY A 129 17.44 -0.10 1.52
N LEU A 130 16.47 0.14 2.40
CA LEU A 130 16.69 0.19 3.86
C LEU A 130 17.07 -1.18 4.44
N ALA A 131 17.86 -1.15 5.52
CA ALA A 131 18.00 -2.31 6.39
C ALA A 131 16.61 -2.75 6.92
N PRO A 132 16.37 -4.05 7.18
CA PRO A 132 15.05 -4.56 7.55
C PRO A 132 14.37 -3.76 8.67
N ASP A 133 15.06 -3.52 9.79
CA ASP A 133 14.50 -2.78 10.93
C ASP A 133 14.19 -1.31 10.62
N ALA A 134 14.98 -0.68 9.75
CA ALA A 134 14.76 0.70 9.32
C ALA A 134 13.58 0.78 8.34
N SER A 135 13.44 -0.20 7.44
CA SER A 135 12.30 -0.34 6.54
C SER A 135 11.00 -0.51 7.30
N VAL A 136 11.00 -1.36 8.35
CA VAL A 136 9.88 -1.56 9.26
C VAL A 136 9.44 -0.25 9.90
N LYS A 137 10.37 0.48 10.55
CA LYS A 137 10.07 1.75 11.21
C LYS A 137 9.56 2.81 10.24
N ALA A 138 10.12 2.88 9.03
CA ALA A 138 9.64 3.79 8.00
C ALA A 138 8.20 3.45 7.59
N MET A 139 7.89 2.18 7.34
CA MET A 139 6.53 1.74 7.01
C MET A 139 5.54 1.95 8.16
N GLU A 140 5.93 1.72 9.41
CA GLU A 140 5.09 1.99 10.59
C GLU A 140 4.80 3.50 10.74
N ALA A 141 5.80 4.34 10.51
CA ALA A 141 5.62 5.80 10.52
C ALA A 141 4.68 6.26 9.40
N LEU A 142 4.79 5.68 8.20
CA LEU A 142 3.85 5.93 7.10
C LEU A 142 2.44 5.42 7.44
N ALA A 143 2.34 4.24 8.07
CA ALA A 143 1.08 3.63 8.49
C ALA A 143 0.32 4.52 9.48
N ALA A 144 1.02 5.24 10.36
CA ALA A 144 0.41 6.14 11.34
C ALA A 144 -0.35 7.32 10.70
N GLY A 145 -0.02 7.71 9.47
CA GLY A 145 -0.74 8.75 8.73
C GLY A 145 -2.16 8.34 8.33
N GLU A 146 -3.01 9.31 8.00
CA GLU A 146 -4.41 9.08 7.59
C GLU A 146 -4.50 8.21 6.32
N GLN A 147 -3.63 8.45 5.34
CA GLN A 147 -3.52 7.64 4.11
C GLN A 147 -2.56 6.45 4.25
N GLY A 148 -2.12 6.14 5.48
CA GLY A 148 -1.14 5.08 5.75
C GLY A 148 -1.53 3.70 5.19
N PRO A 149 -2.76 3.19 5.40
CA PRO A 149 -3.15 1.88 4.89
C PRO A 149 -3.09 1.78 3.36
N GLU A 150 -3.53 2.84 2.68
CA GLU A 150 -3.52 3.00 1.23
C GLU A 150 -2.11 2.99 0.70
N LEU A 151 -1.22 3.77 1.33
CA LEU A 151 0.18 3.84 0.97
C LEU A 151 0.90 2.49 1.15
N LEU A 152 0.65 1.78 2.25
CA LEU A 152 1.22 0.44 2.47
C LEU A 152 0.78 -0.54 1.38
N TYR A 153 -0.49 -0.49 0.99
CA TYR A 153 -0.98 -1.33 -0.10
C TYR A 153 -0.28 -0.99 -1.42
N ASP A 154 -0.16 0.29 -1.75
CA ASP A 154 0.46 0.72 -3.00
C ASP A 154 1.97 0.39 -3.02
N ILE A 155 2.67 0.52 -1.88
CA ILE A 155 4.06 0.05 -1.70
C ILE A 155 4.14 -1.46 -1.96
N ALA A 156 3.22 -2.26 -1.41
CA ALA A 156 3.21 -3.71 -1.57
C ALA A 156 2.96 -4.13 -3.04
N VAL A 157 2.16 -3.38 -3.79
CA VAL A 157 1.87 -3.69 -5.21
C VAL A 157 2.96 -3.17 -6.16
N ALA A 158 3.62 -2.07 -5.81
CA ALA A 158 4.69 -1.48 -6.62
C ALA A 158 6.04 -2.22 -6.47
N ASN A 159 6.26 -2.93 -5.35
CA ASN A 159 7.50 -3.62 -5.07
C ASN A 159 7.54 -5.06 -5.59
N ASN A 160 8.74 -5.47 -6.04
CA ASN A 160 9.05 -6.88 -6.36
C ASN A 160 9.94 -7.55 -5.30
N SER A 161 10.33 -6.83 -4.24
CA SER A 161 11.14 -7.37 -3.14
C SER A 161 10.23 -8.09 -2.14
N PRO A 162 10.27 -9.43 -2.02
CA PRO A 162 9.37 -10.16 -1.14
C PRO A 162 9.39 -9.67 0.31
N PRO A 163 10.55 -9.42 0.96
CA PRO A 163 10.58 -8.93 2.34
C PRO A 163 9.82 -7.61 2.55
N VAL A 164 9.92 -6.68 1.58
CA VAL A 164 9.22 -5.38 1.64
C VAL A 164 7.72 -5.58 1.47
N VAL A 165 7.32 -6.38 0.49
CA VAL A 165 5.91 -6.69 0.22
C VAL A 165 5.29 -7.38 1.44
N GLU A 166 5.96 -8.39 1.99
CA GLU A 166 5.53 -9.13 3.16
C GLU A 166 5.34 -8.21 4.36
N ARG A 167 6.31 -7.35 4.65
CA ARG A 167 6.22 -6.46 5.81
C ARG A 167 5.14 -5.38 5.63
N ALA A 168 5.02 -4.77 4.45
CA ALA A 168 3.97 -3.80 4.18
C ALA A 168 2.57 -4.42 4.39
N LEU A 169 2.39 -5.66 3.94
CA LEU A 169 1.15 -6.41 4.09
C LEU A 169 0.88 -6.86 5.53
N GLU A 170 1.92 -7.21 6.30
CA GLU A 170 1.81 -7.52 7.73
C GLU A 170 1.33 -6.31 8.53
N ILE A 171 1.94 -5.14 8.31
CA ILE A 171 1.52 -3.89 8.96
C ILE A 171 0.09 -3.54 8.54
N LEU A 172 -0.23 -3.63 7.25
CA LEU A 172 -1.58 -3.39 6.73
C LEU A 172 -2.62 -4.38 7.31
N ALA A 173 -2.22 -5.61 7.63
CA ALA A 173 -3.11 -6.62 8.21
C ALA A 173 -3.39 -6.40 9.71
N SER A 174 -2.62 -5.54 10.40
CA SER A 174 -2.90 -5.18 11.78
C SER A 174 -4.28 -4.52 11.89
N LYS A 175 -5.02 -4.84 12.96
CA LYS A 175 -6.40 -4.35 13.16
C LYS A 175 -6.46 -2.82 13.14
N GLU A 176 -5.51 -2.17 13.82
CA GLU A 176 -5.46 -0.70 13.93
C GLU A 176 -5.28 0.00 12.58
N VAL A 177 -4.41 -0.53 11.72
CA VAL A 177 -4.17 0.03 10.38
C VAL A 177 -5.32 -0.33 9.45
N PHE A 178 -5.75 -1.59 9.45
CA PHE A 178 -6.81 -2.05 8.55
C PHE A 178 -8.17 -1.42 8.85
N ASP A 179 -8.48 -1.11 10.11
CA ASP A 179 -9.74 -0.45 10.45
C ASP A 179 -9.84 0.96 9.85
N ARG A 180 -8.71 1.65 9.67
CA ARG A 180 -8.63 2.96 9.02
C ARG A 180 -8.66 2.91 7.49
N ALA A 181 -8.41 1.74 6.90
CA ALA A 181 -8.46 1.58 5.45
C ALA A 181 -9.83 1.97 4.88
N SER A 182 -9.80 2.62 3.71
CA SER A 182 -10.99 2.96 2.94
C SER A 182 -11.82 1.71 2.61
N PRO A 183 -13.15 1.84 2.44
CA PRO A 183 -13.99 0.72 2.00
C PRO A 183 -13.49 0.06 0.71
N ALA A 184 -12.99 0.88 -0.22
CA ALA A 184 -12.42 0.40 -1.49
C ALA A 184 -11.15 -0.45 -1.29
N LEU A 185 -10.26 -0.05 -0.37
CA LEU A 185 -9.09 -0.85 -0.04
C LEU A 185 -9.49 -2.15 0.66
N LYS A 186 -10.42 -2.09 1.62
CA LYS A 186 -10.93 -3.27 2.34
C LYS A 186 -11.49 -4.31 1.38
N ILE A 187 -12.35 -3.92 0.44
CA ILE A 187 -12.90 -4.85 -0.55
C ILE A 187 -11.84 -5.36 -1.53
N THR A 188 -10.82 -4.57 -1.84
CA THR A 188 -9.70 -5.01 -2.69
C THR A 188 -8.87 -6.09 -1.99
N VAL A 189 -8.56 -5.90 -0.70
CA VAL A 189 -7.83 -6.89 0.10
C VAL A 189 -8.68 -8.14 0.32
N GLU A 190 -9.98 -8.00 0.63
CA GLU A 190 -10.94 -9.12 0.71
C GLU A 190 -10.97 -9.89 -0.61
N LEU A 191 -11.06 -9.19 -1.74
CA LEU A 191 -11.06 -9.80 -3.06
C LEU A 191 -9.78 -10.59 -3.31
N ARG A 192 -8.60 -10.04 -3.01
CA ARG A 192 -7.32 -10.75 -3.19
C ARG A 192 -7.24 -12.04 -2.36
N ARG A 193 -7.57 -11.95 -1.07
CA ARG A 193 -7.53 -13.06 -0.10
C ARG A 193 -8.58 -14.15 -0.35
N THR A 194 -9.71 -13.77 -0.97
CA THR A 194 -10.80 -14.73 -1.19
C THR A 194 -10.34 -15.83 -2.16
N PRO A 195 -10.46 -17.12 -1.80
CA PRO A 195 -10.13 -18.23 -2.70
C PRO A 195 -10.92 -18.15 -4.01
N CYS A 196 -10.33 -18.57 -5.13
CA CYS A 196 -10.96 -18.44 -6.46
C CYS A 196 -12.44 -18.88 -6.49
N MET A 197 -12.75 -20.06 -5.93
CA MET A 197 -14.12 -20.61 -5.91
C MET A 197 -15.14 -19.73 -5.15
N LYS A 198 -14.67 -18.89 -4.23
CA LYS A 198 -15.51 -18.01 -3.41
C LYS A 198 -15.55 -16.56 -3.92
N LYS A 199 -14.67 -16.14 -4.84
CA LYS A 199 -14.62 -14.74 -5.33
C LYS A 199 -15.95 -14.32 -5.99
N ALA A 200 -16.65 -15.25 -6.65
CA ALA A 200 -17.96 -14.97 -7.24
C ALA A 200 -19.00 -14.50 -6.20
N LEU A 201 -18.90 -14.94 -4.95
CA LEU A 201 -19.82 -14.59 -3.87
C LEU A 201 -19.70 -13.13 -3.43
N ILE A 202 -18.53 -12.52 -3.62
CA ILE A 202 -18.25 -11.14 -3.19
C ILE A 202 -18.33 -10.13 -4.34
N PHE A 203 -18.50 -10.56 -5.59
CA PHE A 203 -18.53 -9.63 -6.73
C PHE A 203 -19.62 -8.56 -6.63
N LYS A 204 -20.75 -8.84 -5.98
CA LYS A 204 -21.77 -7.81 -5.71
C LYS A 204 -21.19 -6.64 -4.88
N LYS A 205 -20.39 -6.92 -3.85
CA LYS A 205 -19.71 -5.89 -3.04
C LYS A 205 -18.59 -5.22 -3.82
N VAL A 206 -17.76 -6.01 -4.52
CA VAL A 206 -16.66 -5.53 -5.37
C VAL A 206 -17.15 -4.51 -6.41
N LYS A 207 -18.27 -4.80 -7.08
CA LYS A 207 -18.91 -3.85 -8.00
C LYS A 207 -19.31 -2.55 -7.32
N LYS A 208 -19.75 -2.58 -6.06
CA LYS A 208 -20.26 -1.41 -5.32
C LYS A 208 -19.15 -0.55 -4.69
N GLU A 209 -18.08 -1.18 -4.22
CA GLU A 209 -17.07 -0.51 -3.38
C GLU A 209 -15.69 -0.44 -4.04
N GLY A 210 -15.40 -1.28 -5.05
CA GLY A 210 -14.08 -1.34 -5.67
C GLY A 210 -13.65 -0.04 -6.33
N ASP A 211 -12.35 0.21 -6.39
CA ASP A 211 -11.77 1.38 -7.04
C ASP A 211 -10.83 0.97 -8.20
N GLN A 212 -9.95 1.88 -8.61
CA GLN A 212 -8.96 1.61 -9.64
C GLN A 212 -8.05 0.43 -9.28
N ARG A 213 -7.68 0.26 -8.00
CA ARG A 213 -6.82 -0.85 -7.54
C ARG A 213 -7.53 -2.19 -7.66
N THR A 214 -8.83 -2.20 -7.33
CA THR A 214 -9.68 -3.38 -7.57
C THR A 214 -9.75 -3.71 -9.06
N LEU A 215 -9.93 -2.70 -9.92
CA LEU A 215 -10.00 -2.87 -11.37
C LEU A 215 -8.70 -3.45 -11.94
N ASP A 216 -7.55 -2.90 -11.56
CA ASP A 216 -6.24 -3.37 -12.01
C ASP A 216 -6.03 -4.85 -11.63
N TYR A 217 -6.43 -5.24 -10.41
CA TYR A 217 -6.34 -6.63 -9.98
C TYR A 217 -7.28 -7.55 -10.78
N LEU A 218 -8.52 -7.14 -11.04
CA LEU A 218 -9.46 -7.92 -11.85
C LEU A 218 -8.99 -8.07 -13.30
N GLN A 219 -8.34 -7.06 -13.88
CA GLN A 219 -7.76 -7.12 -15.21
C GLN A 219 -6.62 -8.13 -15.29
N VAL A 220 -5.74 -8.16 -14.28
CA VAL A 220 -4.69 -9.19 -14.18
C VAL A 220 -5.31 -10.58 -14.08
N MET A 221 -6.34 -10.76 -13.24
CA MET A 221 -7.05 -12.03 -13.11
C MET A 221 -7.73 -12.49 -14.39
N TYR A 222 -8.30 -11.55 -15.17
CA TYR A 222 -8.99 -11.83 -16.42
C TYR A 222 -8.02 -12.10 -17.58
N SER A 223 -6.82 -11.53 -17.52
CA SER A 223 -5.82 -11.68 -18.58
C SER A 223 -5.42 -13.14 -18.79
N SER A 224 -5.18 -13.53 -20.05
CA SER A 224 -4.63 -14.85 -20.39
C SER A 224 -3.21 -15.07 -19.84
N ALA A 225 -2.54 -13.99 -19.42
CA ALA A 225 -1.23 -13.99 -18.79
C ALA A 225 -1.28 -14.28 -17.27
N CYS A 226 -2.46 -14.50 -16.69
CA CYS A 226 -2.57 -14.88 -15.29
C CYS A 226 -1.78 -16.18 -15.03
N ASN A 227 -1.24 -16.35 -13.83
CA ASN A 227 -0.52 -17.57 -13.46
C ASN A 227 -1.42 -18.51 -12.62
N ARG A 228 -1.86 -19.63 -13.21
CA ARG A 228 -2.67 -20.63 -12.50
C ARG A 228 -1.98 -21.20 -11.26
N LYS A 229 -0.65 -21.35 -11.29
CA LYS A 229 0.13 -21.90 -10.17
C LYS A 229 0.20 -20.96 -8.97
N LYS A 230 -0.05 -19.65 -9.18
CA LYS A 230 -0.03 -18.63 -8.13
C LYS A 230 -1.42 -18.25 -7.61
N GLY A 231 -2.46 -18.97 -8.04
CA GLY A 231 -3.85 -18.65 -7.68
C GLY A 231 -4.35 -17.31 -8.26
N GLU A 232 -3.60 -16.69 -9.17
CA GLU A 232 -3.96 -15.41 -9.81
C GLU A 232 -4.97 -15.62 -10.94
N CYS A 233 -4.94 -16.78 -11.60
CA CYS A 233 -5.98 -17.17 -12.55
C CYS A 233 -7.21 -17.68 -11.82
N CYS A 234 -8.18 -16.81 -11.58
CA CYS A 234 -9.53 -17.26 -11.30
C CYS A 234 -10.42 -16.93 -12.51
N PHE A 235 -11.16 -17.93 -12.98
CA PHE A 235 -12.21 -17.76 -13.99
C PHE A 235 -11.77 -17.21 -15.36
N PRO A 236 -10.90 -17.92 -16.11
CA PRO A 236 -10.57 -17.50 -17.47
C PRO A 236 -11.85 -17.42 -18.33
N GLY A 237 -12.09 -16.26 -18.95
CA GLY A 237 -13.24 -16.03 -19.84
C GLY A 237 -14.62 -16.02 -19.16
N ASN A 238 -14.70 -15.76 -17.85
CA ASN A 238 -15.98 -15.71 -17.15
C ASN A 238 -16.64 -14.33 -17.25
N ASN A 239 -17.86 -14.32 -17.78
CA ASN A 239 -18.73 -13.16 -17.90
C ASN A 239 -18.91 -12.38 -16.59
N LEU A 240 -18.82 -13.03 -15.43
CA LEU A 240 -18.94 -12.37 -14.12
C LEU A 240 -17.78 -11.41 -13.83
N VAL A 241 -16.55 -11.80 -14.18
CA VAL A 241 -15.37 -10.94 -14.00
C VAL A 241 -15.45 -9.76 -14.95
N GLU A 242 -15.77 -10.02 -16.22
CA GLU A 242 -15.92 -8.99 -17.24
C GLU A 242 -17.05 -7.98 -16.91
N ASP A 243 -18.21 -8.47 -16.47
CA ASP A 243 -19.31 -7.62 -16.01
C ASP A 243 -18.93 -6.79 -14.78
N THR A 244 -18.13 -7.36 -13.86
CA THR A 244 -17.59 -6.62 -12.71
C THR A 244 -16.62 -5.51 -13.14
N ILE A 245 -15.70 -5.81 -14.06
CA ILE A 245 -14.76 -4.83 -14.65
C ILE A 245 -15.56 -3.69 -15.31
N ARG A 246 -16.52 -4.01 -16.19
CA ARG A 246 -17.35 -3.01 -16.88
C ARG A 246 -18.13 -2.14 -15.91
N THR A 247 -18.70 -2.73 -14.87
CA THR A 247 -19.45 -1.99 -13.84
C THR A 247 -18.56 -0.99 -13.09
N ILE A 248 -17.35 -1.41 -12.69
CA ILE A 248 -16.41 -0.53 -11.99
C ILE A 248 -15.94 0.60 -12.91
N GLN A 249 -15.56 0.28 -14.16
CA GLN A 249 -15.15 1.28 -15.16
C GLN A 249 -16.24 2.32 -15.40
N ALA A 250 -17.48 1.88 -15.61
CA ALA A 250 -18.62 2.77 -15.82
C ALA A 250 -18.89 3.71 -14.64
N ARG A 251 -18.54 3.32 -13.40
CA ARG A 251 -18.62 4.20 -12.23
C ARG A 251 -17.45 5.18 -12.18
N LEU A 252 -16.23 4.71 -12.42
CA LEU A 252 -15.02 5.53 -12.29
C LEU A 252 -14.96 6.63 -13.36
N TRP A 253 -15.44 6.38 -14.58
CA TRP A 253 -15.47 7.38 -15.67
C TRP A 253 -16.59 8.41 -15.58
N LYS A 254 -17.55 8.24 -14.68
CA LYS A 254 -18.61 9.23 -14.43
C LYS A 254 -18.21 10.31 -13.42
N LYS A 255 -17.08 10.13 -12.76
CA LYS A 255 -16.50 11.08 -11.81
C LYS A 255 -15.46 11.92 -12.51
#